data_AF-A0A967YIP3-F1
#
_entry.id   AF-A0A967YIP3-F1
#
_cell.length_a   1.000
_cell.length_b   1.000
_cell.length_c   1.000
_cell.angle_alpha   90.00
_cell.angle_beta   90.00
_cell.angle_gamma   90.00
#
_symmetry.space_group_name_H-M   'P 1'
#
loop_
_entity.id
_entity.type
_entity.pdbx_description
1 polymer ?
#
loop_
_entity_poly.entity_id
_entity_poly.type
_entity_poly.pdbx_seq_one_letter_code
_entity_poly.pdbx_strand_id
1 'polypeptide(L)' 'KKLFRFAEQLRASGMSMSNNIAEGSGSHSKKEFKNFLNIARRSTFENANILILLGRRNLITSNQQDENLN' A
#
# COMPACT_ATOMS: atom_id res chain seq x y z
N LYS A 1 11.02 -15.21 -11.50
CA LYS A 1 10.49 -14.00 -12.20
C LYS A 1 9.17 -13.45 -11.63
N LYS A 2 8.13 -14.25 -11.28
CA LYS A 2 6.84 -13.72 -10.76
C LYS A 2 6.90 -13.01 -9.39
N LEU A 3 7.76 -13.45 -8.47
CA LEU A 3 7.87 -12.86 -7.13
C LEU A 3 8.45 -11.44 -7.13
N PHE A 4 9.39 -11.15 -8.03
CA PHE A 4 9.96 -9.80 -8.18
C PHE A 4 8.89 -8.76 -8.42
N ARG A 5 7.91 -9.05 -9.30
CA ARG A 5 6.82 -8.12 -9.60
C ARG A 5 5.94 -7.81 -8.38
N PHE A 6 5.64 -8.82 -7.56
CA PHE A 6 4.87 -8.59 -6.32
C PHE A 6 5.66 -7.77 -5.30
N ALA A 7 6.96 -8.06 -5.16
CA ALA A 7 7.84 -7.29 -4.29
C ALA A 7 7.96 -5.82 -4.75
N GLU A 8 8.04 -5.57 -6.06
CA GLU A 8 8.03 -4.22 -6.62
C GLU A 8 6.69 -3.51 -6.38
N GLN A 9 5.55 -4.19 -6.58
CA GLN A 9 4.24 -3.60 -6.31
C GLN A 9 4.02 -3.29 -4.82
N LEU A 10 4.50 -4.15 -3.91
CA LEU A 10 4.48 -3.88 -2.46
C LEU A 10 5.33 -2.64 -2.12
N ARG A 11 6.55 -2.55 -2.64
CA ARG A 11 7.42 -1.39 -2.40
C ARG A 11 6.83 -0.10 -2.98
N ALA A 12 6.30 -0.17 -4.20
CA ALA A 12 5.70 0.99 -4.87
C ALA A 12 4.46 1.49 -4.13
N SER A 13 3.55 0.59 -3.74
CA SER A 13 2.36 0.96 -2.95
C SER A 13 2.74 1.50 -1.57
N GLY A 14 3.71 0.89 -0.88
CA GLY A 14 4.27 1.37 0.39
C GLY A 14 4.79 2.82 0.30
N MET A 15 5.68 3.08 -0.67
CA MET A 15 6.24 4.40 -0.89
C MET A 15 5.19 5.42 -1.36
N SER A 16 4.21 4.99 -2.16
CA SER A 16 3.11 5.83 -2.63
C SER A 16 2.27 6.37 -1.48
N MET A 17 2.02 5.58 -0.42
CA MET A 17 1.27 6.03 0.76
C MET A 17 1.93 7.24 1.42
N SER A 18 3.22 7.12 1.78
CA SER A 18 3.96 8.20 2.45
C SER A 18 4.11 9.42 1.54
N ASN A 19 4.39 9.22 0.25
CA ASN A 19 4.56 10.32 -0.70
C ASN A 19 3.27 11.13 -0.85
N ASN A 20 2.12 10.48 -1.02
CA ASN A 20 0.85 11.19 -1.15
C ASN A 20 0.46 11.92 0.14
N ILE A 21 0.75 11.36 1.32
CA ILE A 21 0.50 12.06 2.59
C ILE A 21 1.37 13.32 2.68
N ALA A 22 2.67 13.20 2.36
CA ALA A 22 3.61 14.32 2.41
C ALA A 22 3.24 15.41 1.38
N GLU A 23 2.97 15.04 0.13
CA GLU A 23 2.57 15.96 -0.93
C GLU A 23 1.26 16.66 -0.60
N GLY A 24 0.28 15.89 -0.12
CA GLY A 24 -1.00 16.41 0.35
C GLY A 24 -0.86 17.38 1.54
N SER A 25 0.10 17.16 2.43
CA SER A 25 0.35 18.07 3.56
C SER A 25 0.83 19.46 3.12
N GLY A 26 1.42 19.55 1.92
CA GLY A 26 1.80 20.81 1.28
C GLY A 26 0.68 21.49 0.50
N SER A 27 -0.53 20.92 0.48
CA SER A 27 -1.67 21.48 -0.27
C SER A 27 -2.18 22.80 0.29
N HIS A 28 -2.64 23.70 -0.58
CA HIS A 28 -3.16 25.01 -0.18
C HIS A 28 -4.58 24.94 0.40
N SER A 29 -5.30 23.83 0.16
CA SER A 29 -6.67 23.65 0.62
C SER A 29 -6.89 22.29 1.27
N LYS A 30 -7.81 22.25 2.23
CA LYS A 30 -8.25 20.99 2.86
C LYS A 30 -8.86 20.01 1.85
N LYS A 31 -9.50 20.51 0.79
CA LYS A 31 -10.09 19.67 -0.27
C LYS A 31 -9.01 18.93 -1.05
N GLU A 32 -7.95 19.63 -1.42
CA GLU A 32 -6.80 19.06 -2.11
C GLU A 32 -6.05 18.06 -1.24
N PHE A 33 -5.79 18.41 0.03
CA PHE A 33 -5.19 17.46 0.98
C PHE A 33 -6.03 16.17 1.11
N LYS A 34 -7.36 16.29 1.20
CA LYS A 34 -8.26 15.14 1.24
C LYS A 34 -8.16 14.25 -0.01
N ASN A 35 -7.92 14.82 -1.19
CA ASN A 35 -7.72 14.05 -2.41
C ASN A 35 -6.42 13.22 -2.34
N PHE A 36 -5.33 13.82 -1.87
CA PHE A 36 -4.07 13.11 -1.64
C PHE A 36 -4.21 12.00 -0.58
N LEU A 37 -4.91 12.25 0.52
CA LEU A 37 -5.22 11.22 1.51
C LEU A 37 -6.06 10.08 0.92
N ASN A 38 -6.99 10.39 0.01
CA ASN A 38 -7.75 9.36 -0.71
C ASN A 38 -6.83 8.50 -1.60
N ILE A 39 -5.81 9.09 -2.23
CA ILE A 39 -4.83 8.33 -3.02
C ILE A 39 -3.98 7.45 -2.10
N ALA A 40 -3.45 8.00 -1.00
CA ALA A 40 -2.69 7.23 -0.02
C ALA A 40 -3.50 6.04 0.51
N ARG A 41 -4.79 6.26 0.84
CA ARG A 41 -5.71 5.20 1.25
C ARG A 41 -5.87 4.13 0.19
N ARG A 42 -6.02 4.50 -1.09
CA ARG A 42 -6.10 3.51 -2.20
C ARG A 42 -4.83 2.66 -2.27
N SER A 43 -3.66 3.25 -2.12
CA SER A 43 -2.39 2.52 -2.07
C SER A 43 -2.31 1.56 -0.88
N THR A 44 -2.87 1.91 0.28
CA THR A 44 -3.00 1.00 1.43
C THR A 44 -3.82 -0.25 1.10
N PHE A 45 -4.99 -0.08 0.46
CA PHE A 45 -5.84 -1.21 0.07
C PHE A 45 -5.18 -2.08 -1.02
N GLU A 46 -4.44 -1.47 -1.95
CA GLU A 46 -3.66 -2.21 -2.93
C GLU A 46 -2.60 -3.09 -2.26
N ASN A 47 -1.84 -2.53 -1.30
CA ASN A 47 -0.82 -3.25 -0.55
C ASN A 47 -1.41 -4.45 0.22
N ALA A 48 -2.51 -4.22 0.94
CA ALA A 48 -3.23 -5.28 1.66
C ALA A 48 -3.72 -6.40 0.71
N ASN A 49 -4.27 -6.05 -0.45
CA ASN A 49 -4.72 -7.03 -1.43
C ASN A 49 -3.55 -7.88 -1.98
N ILE A 50 -2.35 -7.29 -2.16
CA ILE A 50 -1.16 -8.06 -2.56
C ILE A 50 -0.78 -9.05 -1.47
N LEU A 51 -0.76 -8.66 -0.20
CA LEU A 51 -0.48 -9.57 0.92
C LEU A 51 -1.47 -10.74 0.97
N ILE A 52 -2.78 -10.47 0.82
CA ILE A 52 -3.81 -11.50 0.74
C ILE A 52 -3.55 -12.46 -0.43
N LEU A 53 -3.17 -11.95 -1.60
CA LEU A 53 -2.85 -12.79 -2.76
C LEU A 53 -1.59 -13.64 -2.54
N LEU A 54 -0.59 -13.13 -1.83
CA LEU A 54 0.61 -13.90 -1.48
C LEU A 54 0.27 -15.03 -0.50
N GLY A 55 -0.53 -14.75 0.53
CA GLY A 55 -1.00 -15.75 1.49
C GLY A 55 -1.82 -16.85 0.83
N ARG A 56 -2.77 -16.49 -0.05
CA ARG A 56 -3.57 -17.46 -0.84
C ARG A 56 -2.74 -18.34 -1.77
N ARG A 57 -1.52 -17.93 -2.10
CA ARG A 57 -0.57 -18.70 -2.92
C ARG A 57 0.47 -19.45 -2.08
N ASN A 58 0.34 -19.43 -0.75
CA ASN A 58 1.31 -19.98 0.21
C ASN A 58 2.73 -19.43 0.00
N LEU A 59 2.83 -18.15 -0.39
CA LEU A 59 4.11 -17.46 -0.61
C LEU A 59 4.60 -16.72 0.64
N ILE A 60 3.74 -16.54 1.63
CA ILE A 60 4.01 -16.04 2.98
C ILE A 60 3.27 -16.94 3.98
N THR A 61 3.73 -17.00 5.22
CA THR A 61 3.05 -17.75 6.28
C THR A 61 1.80 -17.01 6.77
N SER A 62 0.87 -17.72 7.41
CA SER A 62 -0.30 -17.10 8.06
C SER A 62 0.13 -16.06 9.09
N ASN A 63 1.16 -16.37 9.91
CA ASN A 63 1.71 -15.41 10.87
C ASN A 63 2.21 -14.13 10.19
N GLN A 64 2.97 -14.25 9.08
CA GLN A 64 3.43 -13.08 8.32
C GLN A 64 2.25 -12.30 7.73
N GLN A 65 1.23 -12.98 7.24
CA GLN A 65 0.05 -12.31 6.70
C GLN A 65 -0.72 -11.56 7.82
N ASP A 66 -0.91 -12.19 8.97
CA ASP A 66 -1.64 -11.64 10.11
C ASP A 66 -0.89 -10.46 10.73
N GLU A 67 0.44 -10.53 10.89
CA GLU A 67 1.28 -9.44 11.39
C GLU A 67 1.25 -8.20 10.49
N ASN A 68 1.04 -8.36 9.18
CA ASN A 68 1.07 -7.25 8.23
C ASN A 68 -0.32 -6.69 7.86
N LEU A 69 -1.41 -7.38 8.24
CA LEU A 69 -2.78 -6.95 7.97
C LEU A 69 -3.53 -6.45 9.21
N ASN A 70 -3.05 -6.75 10.42
CA ASN A 70 -3.65 -6.33 11.69
C ASN A 70 -2.81 -5.24 12.37
#